data_AF-A0A538A5L1-F1
#
_entry.id   AF-A0A538A5L1-F1
#
_cell.length_a   1.000
_cell.length_b   1.000
_cell.length_c   1.000
_cell.angle_alpha   90.00
_cell.angle_beta   90.00
_cell.angle_gamma   90.00
#
_symmetry.space_group_name_H-M   'P 1'
#
loop_
_entity.id
_entity.type
_entity.pdbx_description
1 polymer ?
#
loop_
_entity_poly.entity_id
_entity_poly.type
_entity_poly.pdbx_seq_one_letter_code
_entity_poly.pdbx_strand_id
1 'polypeptide(L)'
;PRMLGLASVALAVLYLVTGLAALHGGRGDVPQARVLLGLAASFLTVAIPVQLGLHGITLAWAVEGVLLLWLSLRFQSALARLGGYGVLGLATMRLFARHLPLHRGAFDPVFNAGFATWMFVIAAMGVALLLTRETGADAGAPDRAIRPLLAAVALVLLFGVLTSETSGTFGQQAVRADRAGDLVAAQDARRVGGLAVSVLWTVFATALLAAGLALRSHPLFYCAYGLFALTAGKVVFWDLSSFSLPYRMLAFLALAVLLTAGAYLNLRFRERLATREAA
;
A
#
# COMPACT_ATOMS: atom_id res chain seq x y z
N PRO A 1 9.39 -13.13 23.35
CA PRO A 1 9.41 -11.90 22.53
C PRO A 1 9.09 -10.61 23.30
N ARG A 2 7.93 -10.48 23.98
CA ARG A 2 7.54 -9.24 24.71
C ARG A 2 8.54 -8.85 25.82
N MET A 3 9.01 -9.80 26.62
CA MET A 3 9.99 -9.53 27.68
C MET A 3 11.37 -9.13 27.13
N LEU A 4 11.79 -9.69 25.99
CA LEU A 4 13.04 -9.32 25.31
C LEU A 4 12.96 -7.90 24.72
N GLY A 5 11.79 -7.52 24.22
CA GLY A 5 11.52 -6.17 23.73
C GLY A 5 11.49 -5.11 24.84
N LEU A 6 10.91 -5.45 26.00
CA LEU A 6 10.95 -4.58 27.18
C LEU A 6 12.36 -4.46 27.76
N ALA A 7 13.09 -5.57 27.83
CA ALA A 7 14.47 -5.58 28.31
C ALA A 7 15.41 -4.74 27.42
N SER A 8 15.25 -4.81 26.09
CA SER A 8 16.04 -4.00 25.15
C SER A 8 15.71 -2.50 25.23
N VAL A 9 14.44 -2.12 25.44
CA VAL A 9 14.09 -0.71 25.73
C VAL A 9 14.65 -0.26 27.08
N ALA A 10 14.56 -1.08 28.12
CA ALA A 10 15.11 -0.76 29.44
C ALA A 10 16.64 -0.55 29.38
N LEU A 11 17.35 -1.40 28.65
CA LEU A 11 18.78 -1.24 28.36
C LEU A 11 19.06 0.04 27.58
N ALA A 12 18.27 0.35 26.54
CA ALA A 12 18.43 1.60 25.77
C ALA A 12 18.26 2.84 26.66
N VAL A 13 17.24 2.87 27.52
CA VAL A 13 16.99 3.96 28.47
C VAL A 13 18.12 4.08 29.49
N LEU A 14 18.57 2.96 30.05
CA LEU A 14 19.69 2.93 31.01
C LEU A 14 20.97 3.51 30.40
N TYR A 15 21.34 3.07 29.19
CA TYR A 15 22.53 3.57 28.49
C TYR A 15 22.38 5.04 28.06
N LEU A 16 21.17 5.48 27.71
CA LEU A 16 20.91 6.89 27.38
C LEU A 16 21.06 7.79 28.62
N VAL A 17 20.45 7.42 29.75
CA VAL A 17 20.51 8.20 31.00
C VAL A 17 21.95 8.26 31.52
N THR A 18 22.66 7.12 31.54
CA THR A 18 24.06 7.07 31.99
C THR A 18 25.00 7.83 31.05
N GLY A 19 24.80 7.74 29.73
CA GLY A 19 25.54 8.52 28.74
C GLY A 19 25.32 10.03 28.86
N LEU A 20 24.07 10.47 29.07
CA LEU A 20 23.73 11.88 29.30
C LEU A 20 24.26 12.40 30.63
N ALA A 21 24.22 11.60 31.70
CA ALA A 21 24.79 11.95 32.99
C ALA A 21 26.33 12.10 32.93
N ALA A 22 27.00 11.23 32.16
CA ALA A 22 28.44 11.33 31.91
C ALA A 22 28.84 12.62 31.16
N LEU A 23 27.96 13.14 30.29
CA LEU A 23 28.16 14.43 29.61
C LEU A 23 27.91 15.63 30.52
N HIS A 24 26.89 15.58 31.38
CA HIS A 24 26.57 16.68 32.30
C HIS A 24 27.56 16.80 33.46
N GLY A 25 28.27 15.72 33.84
CA GLY A 25 29.14 15.69 35.01
C GLY A 25 30.49 16.41 34.88
N GLY A 26 30.86 16.96 33.71
CA GLY A 26 32.08 17.75 33.49
C GLY A 26 33.44 17.04 33.70
N ARG A 27 33.42 15.82 34.26
CA ARG A 27 34.58 14.95 34.55
C ARG A 27 34.53 13.59 33.83
N GLY A 28 33.50 13.35 33.03
CA GLY A 28 33.29 12.07 32.36
C GLY A 28 34.12 11.93 31.10
N ASP A 29 34.80 10.80 30.94
CA ASP A 29 35.50 10.43 29.71
C ASP A 29 34.54 10.55 28.52
N VAL A 30 34.72 11.60 27.72
CA VAL A 30 33.97 11.85 26.48
C VAL A 30 33.94 10.62 25.54
N PRO A 31 34.98 9.77 25.48
CA PRO A 31 34.92 8.49 24.77
C PRO A 31 33.88 7.52 25.37
N GLN A 32 33.81 7.39 26.70
CA GLN A 32 32.88 6.50 27.39
C GLN A 32 31.42 6.95 27.19
N ALA A 33 31.16 8.25 27.27
CA ALA A 33 29.83 8.80 26.98
C ALA A 33 29.39 8.50 25.53
N ARG A 34 30.30 8.62 24.56
CA ARG A 34 30.03 8.27 23.16
C ARG A 34 29.69 6.78 22.98
N VAL A 35 30.40 5.88 23.68
CA VAL A 35 30.13 4.44 23.65
C VAL A 35 28.75 4.13 24.24
N LEU A 36 28.39 4.74 25.37
CA LEU A 36 27.08 4.54 26.02
C LEU A 36 25.93 5.05 25.15
N LEU A 37 26.08 6.22 24.53
CA LEU A 37 25.08 6.74 23.58
C LEU A 37 24.97 5.86 22.32
N GLY A 38 26.09 5.33 21.83
CA GLY A 38 26.10 4.37 20.72
C GLY A 38 25.35 3.08 21.06
N LEU A 39 25.61 2.51 22.25
CA LEU A 39 24.89 1.34 22.76
C LEU A 39 23.39 1.62 22.94
N ALA A 40 23.03 2.78 23.49
CA ALA A 40 21.64 3.20 23.62
C ALA A 40 20.92 3.23 22.26
N ALA A 41 21.57 3.82 21.25
CA ALA A 41 21.04 3.86 19.88
C ALA A 41 20.92 2.45 19.27
N SER A 42 21.92 1.58 19.44
CA SER A 42 21.87 0.19 18.96
C SER A 42 20.74 -0.60 19.61
N PHE A 43 20.60 -0.55 20.93
CA PHE A 43 19.53 -1.25 21.65
C PHE A 43 18.15 -0.71 21.28
N LEU A 44 18.00 0.60 21.10
CA LEU A 44 16.75 1.20 20.64
C LEU A 44 16.38 0.73 19.21
N THR A 45 17.37 0.64 18.33
CA THR A 45 17.21 0.18 16.95
C THR A 45 16.76 -1.29 16.89
N VAL A 46 17.26 -2.14 17.79
CA VAL A 46 16.86 -3.55 17.88
C VAL A 46 15.54 -3.73 18.65
N ALA A 47 15.25 -2.87 19.62
CA ALA A 47 14.07 -2.98 20.47
C ALA A 47 12.76 -2.87 19.69
N ILE A 48 12.70 -1.96 18.71
CA ILE A 48 11.49 -1.74 17.89
C ILE A 48 11.12 -3.00 17.10
N PRO A 49 12.02 -3.62 16.30
CA PRO A 49 11.79 -4.92 15.67
C PRO A 49 11.39 -6.04 16.64
N VAL A 50 12.05 -6.12 17.80
CA VAL A 50 11.81 -7.20 18.77
C VAL A 50 10.44 -7.07 19.43
N GLN A 51 9.97 -5.85 19.72
CA GLN A 51 8.63 -5.62 20.28
C GLN A 51 7.51 -5.88 19.28
N LEU A 52 7.69 -5.44 18.03
CA LEU A 52 6.69 -5.56 16.97
C LEU A 52 6.75 -6.92 16.24
N GLY A 53 7.68 -7.80 16.62
CA GLY A 53 7.82 -9.15 16.09
C GLY A 53 8.08 -9.17 14.57
N LEU A 54 7.34 -10.00 13.84
CA LEU A 54 7.51 -10.17 12.39
C LEU A 54 7.34 -8.87 11.60
N HIS A 55 6.49 -7.96 12.10
CA HIS A 55 6.17 -6.68 11.46
C HIS A 55 7.28 -5.63 11.65
N GLY A 56 7.91 -5.61 12.82
CA GLY A 56 8.85 -4.55 13.20
C GLY A 56 10.06 -4.40 12.29
N ILE A 57 10.62 -5.52 11.82
CA ILE A 57 11.74 -5.48 10.86
C ILE A 57 11.30 -4.86 9.52
N THR A 58 10.05 -5.08 9.06
CA THR A 58 9.58 -4.52 7.78
C THR A 58 9.39 -3.01 7.92
N LEU A 59 8.81 -2.59 9.05
CA LEU A 59 8.61 -1.18 9.38
C LEU A 59 9.96 -0.45 9.50
N ALA A 60 10.94 -1.07 10.16
CA ALA A 60 12.29 -0.53 10.30
C ALA A 60 12.95 -0.29 8.93
N TRP A 61 12.94 -1.28 8.04
CA TRP A 61 13.47 -1.10 6.68
C TRP A 61 12.71 -0.04 5.89
N ALA A 62 11.38 0.03 6.00
CA ALA A 62 10.61 1.06 5.32
C ALA A 62 11.01 2.48 5.78
N VAL A 63 11.19 2.67 7.09
CA VAL A 63 11.70 3.94 7.66
C VAL A 63 13.12 4.22 7.22
N GLU A 64 14.01 3.24 7.33
CA GLU A 64 15.42 3.35 6.95
C GLU A 64 15.57 3.73 5.47
N GLY A 65 14.80 3.11 4.58
CA GLY A 65 14.81 3.44 3.16
C GLY A 65 14.39 4.89 2.88
N VAL A 66 13.36 5.39 3.58
CA VAL A 66 12.94 6.80 3.48
C VAL A 66 14.01 7.75 4.05
N LEU A 67 14.60 7.41 5.20
CA LEU A 67 15.66 8.20 5.82
C LEU A 67 16.90 8.29 4.93
N LEU A 68 17.32 7.18 4.31
CA LEU A 68 18.43 7.14 3.36
C LEU A 68 18.14 8.00 2.13
N LEU A 69 16.90 7.97 1.61
CA LEU A 69 16.50 8.85 0.51
C LEU A 69 16.54 10.32 0.93
N TRP A 70 16.06 10.66 2.12
CA TRP A 70 16.14 12.02 2.66
C TRP A 70 17.60 12.48 2.83
N LEU A 71 18.45 11.64 3.42
CA LEU A 71 19.90 11.90 3.54
C LEU A 71 20.57 12.06 2.17
N SER A 72 20.12 11.29 1.17
CA SER A 72 20.65 11.39 -0.19
C SER A 72 20.41 12.76 -0.83
N LEU A 73 19.29 13.44 -0.47
CA LEU A 73 19.00 14.79 -0.91
C LEU A 73 19.81 15.81 -0.10
N ARG A 74 19.92 15.60 1.21
CA ARG A 74 20.67 16.49 2.12
C ARG A 74 22.16 16.56 1.78
N PHE A 75 22.76 15.43 1.42
CA PHE A 75 24.19 15.29 1.16
C PHE A 75 24.55 15.03 -0.30
N GLN A 76 23.57 15.08 -1.22
CA GLN A 76 23.76 14.83 -2.67
C GLN A 76 24.50 13.51 -2.97
N SER A 77 24.25 12.47 -2.17
CA SER A 77 24.96 11.18 -2.26
C SER A 77 24.17 10.15 -3.07
N ALA A 78 24.75 9.71 -4.20
CA ALA A 78 24.16 8.67 -5.06
C ALA A 78 24.07 7.30 -4.36
N LEU A 79 25.06 6.96 -3.52
CA LEU A 79 25.05 5.70 -2.76
C LEU A 79 23.91 5.66 -1.75
N ALA A 80 23.67 6.77 -1.02
CA ALA A 80 22.54 6.87 -0.11
C ALA A 80 21.20 6.75 -0.85
N ARG A 81 21.14 7.25 -2.10
CA ARG A 81 19.95 7.16 -2.94
C ARG A 81 19.64 5.72 -3.38
N LEU A 82 20.65 5.04 -3.94
CA LEU A 82 20.53 3.63 -4.33
C LEU A 82 20.25 2.74 -3.12
N GLY A 83 20.92 2.99 -1.99
CA GLY A 83 20.67 2.31 -0.72
C GLY A 83 19.22 2.49 -0.27
N GLY A 84 18.70 3.73 -0.28
CA GLY A 84 17.32 4.02 0.11
C GLY A 84 16.28 3.28 -0.73
N TYR A 85 16.42 3.30 -2.07
CA TYR A 85 15.56 2.50 -2.94
C TYR A 85 15.74 0.99 -2.74
N GLY A 86 16.98 0.53 -2.53
CA GLY A 86 17.29 -0.87 -2.29
C GLY A 86 16.59 -1.40 -1.02
N VAL A 87 16.68 -0.64 0.08
CA VAL A 87 16.05 -1.01 1.36
C VAL A 87 14.52 -0.98 1.25
N LEU A 88 13.93 0.01 0.56
CA LEU A 88 12.48 0.01 0.27
C LEU A 88 12.06 -1.19 -0.59
N GLY A 89 12.89 -1.58 -1.57
CA GLY A 89 12.70 -2.79 -2.36
C GLY A 89 12.72 -4.04 -1.50
N LEU A 90 13.68 -4.17 -0.58
CA LEU A 90 13.76 -5.27 0.37
C LEU A 90 12.56 -5.31 1.32
N ALA A 91 12.11 -4.17 1.83
CA ALA A 91 10.90 -4.08 2.65
C ALA A 91 9.67 -4.59 1.87
N THR A 92 9.56 -4.21 0.60
CA THR A 92 8.49 -4.64 -0.30
C THR A 92 8.55 -6.15 -0.57
N MET A 93 9.70 -6.69 -0.96
CA MET A 93 9.89 -8.14 -1.19
C MET A 93 9.55 -8.95 0.07
N ARG A 94 9.91 -8.41 1.25
CA ARG A 94 9.63 -9.05 2.53
C ARG A 94 8.15 -9.08 2.90
N LEU A 95 7.33 -8.14 2.42
CA LEU A 95 5.87 -8.23 2.54
C LEU A 95 5.36 -9.52 1.90
N PHE A 96 5.76 -9.80 0.66
CA PHE A 96 5.36 -11.02 -0.04
C PHE A 96 5.91 -12.28 0.62
N ALA A 97 7.19 -12.28 1.01
CA ALA A 97 7.85 -13.47 1.55
C ALA A 97 7.39 -13.87 2.96
N ARG A 98 6.93 -12.92 3.78
CA ARG A 98 6.65 -13.18 5.22
C ARG A 98 5.25 -12.82 5.67
N HIS A 99 4.59 -11.88 4.99
CA HIS A 99 3.27 -11.35 5.37
C HIS A 99 2.14 -11.82 4.46
N LEU A 100 2.41 -12.76 3.54
CA LEU A 100 1.38 -13.55 2.87
C LEU A 100 1.16 -14.91 3.56
N PRO A 101 -0.09 -15.46 3.51
CA PRO A 101 -1.32 -14.76 3.18
C PRO A 101 -1.66 -13.67 4.23
N LEU A 102 -2.29 -12.57 3.79
CA LEU A 102 -2.55 -11.38 4.62
C LEU A 102 -3.37 -11.72 5.87
N HIS A 103 -4.33 -12.63 5.73
CA HIS A 103 -5.16 -13.13 6.82
C HIS A 103 -4.93 -14.64 6.98
N ARG A 104 -4.37 -15.04 8.13
CA ARG A 104 -4.16 -16.47 8.48
C ARG A 104 -5.27 -17.06 9.36
N GLY A 105 -6.23 -16.26 9.77
CA GLY A 105 -7.28 -16.64 10.70
C GLY A 105 -8.30 -15.53 10.92
N ALA A 106 -8.93 -15.51 12.08
CA ALA A 106 -9.82 -14.41 12.41
C ALA A 106 -9.04 -13.10 12.55
N PHE A 107 -9.50 -12.07 11.88
CA PHE A 107 -8.93 -10.72 11.93
C PHE A 107 -10.03 -9.68 12.11
N ASP A 108 -9.63 -8.50 12.55
CA ASP A 108 -10.47 -7.30 12.58
C ASP A 108 -10.24 -6.52 11.28
N PRO A 109 -11.29 -6.32 10.46
CA PRO A 109 -11.17 -5.56 9.23
C PRO A 109 -10.61 -4.15 9.48
N VAL A 110 -9.66 -3.75 8.66
CA VAL A 110 -8.88 -2.50 8.70
C VAL A 110 -7.97 -2.37 9.94
N PHE A 111 -8.40 -2.86 11.10
CA PHE A 111 -7.72 -2.74 12.38
C PHE A 111 -6.86 -3.97 12.72
N ASN A 112 -6.07 -4.45 11.75
CA ASN A 112 -5.14 -5.56 11.97
C ASN A 112 -3.69 -5.18 11.62
N ALA A 113 -2.74 -5.83 12.32
CA ALA A 113 -1.31 -5.53 12.18
C ALA A 113 -0.76 -5.85 10.78
N GLY A 114 -1.33 -6.85 10.09
CA GLY A 114 -0.99 -7.19 8.71
C GLY A 114 -1.30 -6.03 7.78
N PHE A 115 -2.57 -5.62 7.74
CA PHE A 115 -3.03 -4.46 6.97
C PHE A 115 -2.22 -3.20 7.28
N ALA A 116 -2.01 -2.89 8.56
CA ALA A 116 -1.22 -1.72 8.97
C ALA A 116 0.22 -1.75 8.46
N THR A 117 0.87 -2.93 8.46
CA THR A 117 2.24 -3.09 7.95
C THR A 117 2.32 -2.82 6.44
N TRP A 118 1.37 -3.35 5.67
CA TRP A 118 1.31 -3.11 4.23
C TRP A 118 1.05 -1.64 3.92
N MET A 119 0.06 -1.02 4.59
CA MET A 119 -0.23 0.40 4.45
C MET A 119 0.95 1.29 4.83
N PHE A 120 1.71 0.92 5.86
CA PHE A 120 2.90 1.66 6.26
C PHE A 120 3.99 1.63 5.19
N VAL A 121 4.27 0.48 4.58
CA VAL A 121 5.24 0.39 3.48
C VAL A 121 4.75 1.20 2.27
N ILE A 122 3.45 1.13 1.92
CA ILE A 122 2.87 1.94 0.85
C ILE A 122 3.02 3.44 1.15
N ALA A 123 2.76 3.86 2.40
CA ALA A 123 2.94 5.24 2.82
C ALA A 123 4.41 5.67 2.73
N ALA A 124 5.35 4.82 3.14
CA ALA A 124 6.78 5.06 3.00
C ALA A 124 7.20 5.24 1.52
N MET A 125 6.64 4.43 0.61
CA MET A 125 6.83 4.62 -0.84
C MET A 125 6.23 5.96 -1.31
N GLY A 126 5.06 6.36 -0.78
CA GLY A 126 4.47 7.67 -1.04
C GLY A 126 5.37 8.83 -0.60
N VAL A 127 5.95 8.75 0.60
CA VAL A 127 6.92 9.74 1.10
C VAL A 127 8.17 9.76 0.23
N ALA A 128 8.70 8.60 -0.15
CA ALA A 128 9.83 8.51 -1.08
C ALA A 128 9.54 9.16 -2.44
N LEU A 129 8.33 8.97 -2.97
CA LEU A 129 7.89 9.63 -4.20
C LEU A 129 7.84 11.15 -4.05
N LEU A 130 7.36 11.65 -2.90
CA LEU A 130 7.28 13.08 -2.57
C LEU A 130 8.67 13.72 -2.45
N LEU A 131 9.57 13.10 -1.67
CA LEU A 131 10.94 13.56 -1.47
C LEU A 131 11.69 13.70 -2.80
N THR A 132 11.46 12.78 -3.73
CA THR A 132 12.13 12.76 -5.02
C THR A 132 11.46 13.64 -6.08
N ARG A 133 10.34 14.32 -5.77
CA ARG A 133 9.66 15.25 -6.72
C ARG A 133 10.48 16.45 -7.09
N GLU A 134 11.13 17.05 -6.10
CA GLU A 134 11.86 18.30 -6.27
C GLU A 134 13.13 18.12 -7.09
N THR A 135 13.67 16.91 -7.15
CA THR A 135 14.83 16.58 -7.98
C THR A 135 14.53 16.55 -9.48
N GLY A 136 13.28 16.76 -9.92
CA GLY A 136 12.80 16.45 -11.27
C GLY A 136 13.59 17.03 -12.45
N ALA A 137 14.20 18.22 -12.32
CA ALA A 137 15.02 18.82 -13.38
C ALA A 137 16.47 18.29 -13.38
N ASP A 138 17.01 17.95 -12.22
CA ASP A 138 18.39 17.45 -12.01
C ASP A 138 18.43 15.94 -11.72
N ALA A 139 17.34 15.23 -12.03
CA ALA A 139 17.16 13.84 -11.67
C ALA A 139 18.13 12.96 -12.48
N GLY A 140 19.06 12.31 -11.78
CA GLY A 140 19.94 11.30 -12.38
C GLY A 140 19.15 10.19 -13.08
N ALA A 141 19.81 9.48 -14.01
CA ALA A 141 19.25 8.33 -14.71
C ALA A 141 18.47 7.33 -13.82
N PRO A 142 18.95 6.93 -12.61
CA PRO A 142 18.21 5.99 -11.77
C PRO A 142 16.87 6.53 -11.26
N ASP A 143 16.78 7.83 -10.94
CA ASP A 143 15.54 8.41 -10.41
C ASP A 143 14.43 8.47 -11.47
N ARG A 144 14.79 8.76 -12.71
CA ARG A 144 13.81 8.79 -13.81
C ARG A 144 13.18 7.42 -14.07
N ALA A 145 13.94 6.34 -13.86
CA ALA A 145 13.45 4.97 -14.03
C ALA A 145 12.72 4.43 -12.79
N ILE A 146 13.26 4.66 -11.59
CA ILE A 146 12.76 4.05 -10.36
C ILE A 146 11.46 4.70 -9.88
N ARG A 147 11.28 6.02 -10.05
CA ARG A 147 10.09 6.72 -9.55
C ARG A 147 8.77 6.22 -10.16
N PRO A 148 8.61 6.07 -11.48
CA PRO A 148 7.38 5.51 -12.04
C PRO A 148 7.17 4.04 -11.63
N LEU A 149 8.25 3.26 -11.52
CA LEU A 149 8.19 1.89 -11.01
C LEU A 149 7.69 1.86 -9.55
N LEU A 150 8.23 2.72 -8.69
CA LEU A 150 7.85 2.82 -7.29
C LEU A 150 6.38 3.21 -7.14
N ALA A 151 5.90 4.16 -7.95
CA ALA A 151 4.48 4.53 -7.99
C ALA A 151 3.60 3.37 -8.47
N ALA A 152 4.00 2.66 -9.53
CA ALA A 152 3.27 1.50 -10.02
C ALA A 152 3.19 0.39 -8.97
N VAL A 153 4.31 0.06 -8.32
CA VAL A 153 4.35 -0.93 -7.24
C VAL A 153 3.48 -0.50 -6.06
N ALA A 154 3.53 0.78 -5.63
CA ALA A 154 2.69 1.28 -4.55
C ALA A 154 1.19 1.15 -4.87
N LEU A 155 0.79 1.46 -6.11
CA LEU A 155 -0.60 1.30 -6.57
C LEU A 155 -1.03 -0.17 -6.63
N VAL A 156 -0.16 -1.06 -7.12
CA VAL A 156 -0.44 -2.52 -7.14
C VAL A 156 -0.57 -3.07 -5.73
N LEU A 157 0.31 -2.67 -4.80
CA LEU A 157 0.23 -3.05 -3.40
C LEU A 157 -1.05 -2.53 -2.75
N LEU A 158 -1.41 -1.26 -3.00
CA LEU A 158 -2.64 -0.67 -2.46
C LEU A 158 -3.88 -1.40 -2.99
N PHE A 159 -3.93 -1.67 -4.29
CA PHE A 159 -5.00 -2.44 -4.90
C PHE A 159 -5.10 -3.85 -4.31
N GLY A 160 -3.96 -4.53 -4.15
CA GLY A 160 -3.89 -5.88 -3.60
C GLY A 160 -4.28 -5.94 -2.12
N VAL A 161 -3.83 -5.00 -1.29
CA VAL A 161 -4.17 -4.98 0.14
C VAL A 161 -5.66 -4.68 0.34
N LEU A 162 -6.24 -3.74 -0.41
CA LEU A 162 -7.69 -3.45 -0.31
C LEU A 162 -8.54 -4.62 -0.83
N THR A 163 -8.10 -5.28 -1.90
CA THR A 163 -8.79 -6.46 -2.46
C THR A 163 -8.73 -7.63 -1.48
N SER A 164 -7.57 -7.89 -0.88
CA SER A 164 -7.43 -8.95 0.12
C SER A 164 -8.20 -8.64 1.39
N GLU A 165 -8.21 -7.39 1.87
CA GLU A 165 -9.00 -6.98 3.05
C GLU A 165 -10.51 -7.17 2.83
N THR A 166 -11.00 -6.74 1.66
CA THR A 166 -12.42 -6.88 1.28
C THR A 166 -12.81 -8.36 1.15
N SER A 167 -12.04 -9.13 0.39
CA SER A 167 -12.32 -10.56 0.19
C SER A 167 -12.17 -11.37 1.49
N GLY A 168 -11.19 -11.02 2.34
CA GLY A 168 -10.99 -11.62 3.65
C GLY A 168 -12.18 -11.40 4.59
N THR A 169 -12.77 -10.21 4.58
CA THR A 169 -13.87 -9.85 5.50
C THR A 169 -15.12 -10.69 5.21
N PHE A 170 -15.53 -10.75 3.94
CA PHE A 170 -16.67 -11.57 3.52
C PHE A 170 -16.35 -13.07 3.57
N GLY A 171 -15.10 -13.46 3.30
CA GLY A 171 -14.65 -14.85 3.47
C GLY A 171 -14.79 -15.32 4.92
N GLN A 172 -14.41 -14.47 5.88
CA GLN A 172 -14.56 -14.76 7.30
C GLN A 172 -16.04 -14.84 7.72
N GLN A 173 -16.90 -13.94 7.22
CA GLN A 173 -18.34 -14.02 7.45
C GLN A 173 -18.93 -15.32 6.93
N ALA A 174 -18.54 -15.74 5.72
CA ALA A 174 -18.98 -17.01 5.14
C ALA A 174 -18.54 -18.22 5.97
N VAL A 175 -17.30 -18.24 6.46
CA VAL A 175 -16.79 -19.32 7.33
C VAL A 175 -17.51 -19.35 8.67
N ARG A 176 -17.87 -18.19 9.23
CA ARG A 176 -18.65 -18.13 10.49
C ARG A 176 -20.07 -18.69 10.31
N ALA A 177 -20.75 -18.32 9.23
CA ALA A 177 -22.08 -18.84 8.91
C ALA A 177 -22.08 -20.36 8.66
N ASP A 178 -21.07 -20.86 7.92
CA ASP A 178 -20.90 -22.28 7.67
C ASP A 178 -20.70 -23.08 8.97
N ARG A 179 -19.87 -22.57 9.89
CA ARG A 179 -19.70 -23.17 11.23
C ARG A 179 -20.95 -23.13 12.10
N ALA A 180 -21.84 -22.17 11.86
CA ALA A 180 -23.14 -22.08 12.54
C ALA A 180 -24.20 -23.00 11.90
N GLY A 181 -23.87 -23.71 10.81
CA GLY A 181 -24.79 -24.57 10.08
C GLY A 181 -25.70 -23.84 9.10
N ASP A 182 -25.53 -22.52 8.93
CA ASP A 182 -26.32 -21.71 7.99
C ASP A 182 -25.64 -21.65 6.62
N LEU A 183 -25.92 -22.68 5.82
CA LEU A 183 -25.36 -22.83 4.47
C LEU A 183 -25.82 -21.72 3.52
N VAL A 184 -27.03 -21.18 3.72
CA VAL A 184 -27.58 -20.13 2.86
C VAL A 184 -26.84 -18.83 3.12
N ALA A 185 -26.72 -18.42 4.40
CA ALA A 185 -25.97 -17.24 4.77
C ALA A 185 -24.47 -17.35 4.37
N ALA A 186 -23.89 -18.54 4.45
CA ALA A 186 -22.51 -18.77 4.01
C ALA A 186 -22.33 -18.56 2.51
N GLN A 187 -23.27 -19.04 1.69
CA GLN A 187 -23.24 -18.84 0.23
C GLN A 187 -23.49 -17.38 -0.13
N ASP A 188 -24.45 -16.72 0.52
CA ASP A 188 -24.76 -15.32 0.25
C ASP A 188 -23.60 -14.39 0.62
N ALA A 189 -22.92 -14.63 1.74
CA ALA A 189 -21.71 -13.90 2.11
C ALA A 189 -20.59 -14.03 1.05
N ARG A 190 -20.42 -15.21 0.44
CA ARG A 190 -19.45 -15.42 -0.66
C ARG A 190 -19.85 -14.64 -1.92
N ARG A 191 -21.14 -14.66 -2.30
CA ARG A 191 -21.66 -13.94 -3.47
C ARG A 191 -21.52 -12.42 -3.30
N VAL A 192 -21.98 -11.90 -2.17
CA VAL A 192 -21.86 -10.48 -1.82
C VAL A 192 -20.39 -10.06 -1.73
N GLY A 193 -19.53 -10.92 -1.19
CA GLY A 193 -18.08 -10.67 -1.16
C GLY A 193 -17.46 -10.55 -2.55
N GLY A 194 -17.85 -11.39 -3.49
CA GLY A 194 -17.41 -11.29 -4.89
C GLY A 194 -17.81 -9.96 -5.53
N LEU A 195 -19.06 -9.55 -5.35
CA LEU A 195 -19.57 -8.26 -5.82
C LEU A 195 -18.89 -7.07 -5.15
N ALA A 196 -18.64 -7.14 -3.83
CA ALA A 196 -17.96 -6.08 -3.09
C ALA A 196 -16.53 -5.84 -3.62
N VAL A 197 -15.82 -6.91 -4.00
CA VAL A 197 -14.51 -6.79 -4.65
C VAL A 197 -14.63 -6.10 -6.01
N SER A 198 -15.66 -6.41 -6.81
CA SER A 198 -15.88 -5.73 -8.09
C SER A 198 -16.25 -4.25 -7.93
N VAL A 199 -17.04 -3.91 -6.91
CA VAL A 199 -17.33 -2.51 -6.54
C VAL A 199 -16.04 -1.80 -6.15
N LEU A 200 -15.20 -2.42 -5.31
CA LEU A 200 -13.90 -1.87 -4.96
C LEU A 200 -13.02 -1.63 -6.20
N TRP A 201 -12.94 -2.60 -7.12
CA TRP A 201 -12.16 -2.46 -8.35
C TRP A 201 -12.68 -1.32 -9.23
N THR A 202 -14.00 -1.14 -9.28
CA THR A 202 -14.65 -0.04 -9.99
C THR A 202 -14.28 1.31 -9.36
N VAL A 203 -14.40 1.44 -8.04
CA VAL A 203 -14.02 2.66 -7.30
C VAL A 203 -12.54 2.97 -7.50
N PHE A 204 -11.68 1.95 -7.46
CA PHE A 204 -10.25 2.10 -7.69
C PHE A 204 -9.94 2.53 -9.12
N ALA A 205 -10.61 1.95 -10.12
CA ALA A 205 -10.49 2.35 -11.53
C ALA A 205 -10.95 3.79 -11.75
N THR A 206 -12.06 4.21 -11.14
CA THR A 206 -12.54 5.59 -11.18
C THR A 206 -11.55 6.55 -10.54
N ALA A 207 -10.96 6.18 -9.40
CA ALA A 207 -9.92 6.99 -8.75
C ALA A 207 -8.66 7.12 -9.63
N LEU A 208 -8.22 6.03 -10.27
CA LEU A 208 -7.12 6.05 -11.24
C LEU A 208 -7.44 6.93 -12.46
N LEU A 209 -8.67 6.88 -12.97
CA LEU A 209 -9.11 7.70 -14.09
C LEU A 209 -9.09 9.19 -13.71
N ALA A 210 -9.68 9.54 -12.57
CA ALA A 210 -9.70 10.91 -12.05
C ALA A 210 -8.27 11.43 -11.79
N ALA A 211 -7.41 10.62 -11.18
CA ALA A 211 -6.01 10.96 -10.96
C ALA A 211 -5.23 11.08 -12.28
N GLY A 212 -5.47 10.20 -13.26
CA GLY A 212 -4.85 10.25 -14.59
C GLY A 212 -5.21 11.53 -15.34
N LEU A 213 -6.48 11.96 -15.26
CA LEU A 213 -6.94 13.23 -15.82
C LEU A 213 -6.35 14.44 -15.08
N ALA A 214 -6.41 14.45 -13.74
CA ALA A 214 -5.92 15.54 -12.91
C ALA A 214 -4.40 15.74 -13.02
N LEU A 215 -3.64 14.64 -13.11
CA LEU A 215 -2.18 14.66 -13.22
C LEU A 215 -1.68 14.64 -14.67
N ARG A 216 -2.58 14.64 -15.67
CA ARG A 216 -2.27 14.54 -17.11
C ARG A 216 -1.35 13.34 -17.44
N SER A 217 -1.57 12.23 -16.74
CA SER A 217 -0.75 11.01 -16.84
C SER A 217 -1.44 9.98 -17.73
N HIS A 218 -0.92 9.84 -18.96
CA HIS A 218 -1.38 8.79 -19.88
C HIS A 218 -1.29 7.37 -19.29
N PRO A 219 -0.21 6.97 -18.59
CA PRO A 219 -0.15 5.63 -18.00
C PRO A 219 -1.27 5.36 -16.99
N LEU A 220 -1.55 6.29 -16.07
CA LEU A 220 -2.62 6.13 -15.07
C LEU A 220 -4.00 6.03 -15.75
N PHE A 221 -4.21 6.84 -16.79
CA PHE A 221 -5.43 6.83 -17.59
C PHE A 221 -5.65 5.46 -18.25
N TYR A 222 -4.66 4.90 -18.95
CA TYR A 222 -4.80 3.58 -19.59
C TYR A 222 -4.91 2.43 -18.58
N CYS A 223 -4.21 2.50 -17.44
CA CYS A 223 -4.40 1.54 -16.35
C CYS A 223 -5.84 1.52 -15.83
N ALA A 224 -6.50 2.68 -15.75
CA ALA A 224 -7.90 2.76 -15.37
C ALA A 224 -8.81 2.02 -16.36
N TYR A 225 -8.63 2.22 -17.68
CA TYR A 225 -9.39 1.48 -18.69
C TYR A 225 -9.13 -0.02 -18.64
N GLY A 226 -7.87 -0.43 -18.46
CA GLY A 226 -7.52 -1.83 -18.28
C GLY A 226 -8.23 -2.45 -17.08
N LEU A 227 -8.26 -1.74 -15.95
CA LEU A 227 -8.95 -2.20 -14.74
C LEU A 227 -10.48 -2.20 -14.91
N PHE A 228 -11.07 -1.22 -15.60
CA PHE A 228 -12.50 -1.24 -15.93
C PHE A 228 -12.87 -2.44 -16.80
N ALA A 229 -12.08 -2.72 -17.84
CA ALA A 229 -12.29 -3.88 -18.70
C ALA A 229 -12.18 -5.19 -17.92
N LEU A 230 -11.16 -5.30 -17.07
CA LEU A 230 -10.96 -6.45 -16.19
C LEU A 230 -12.13 -6.62 -15.20
N THR A 231 -12.62 -5.53 -14.62
CA THR A 231 -13.76 -5.55 -13.68
C THR A 231 -15.05 -5.94 -14.38
N ALA A 232 -15.32 -5.39 -15.56
CA ALA A 232 -16.50 -5.75 -16.35
C ALA A 232 -16.48 -7.24 -16.73
N GLY A 233 -15.34 -7.75 -17.19
CA GLY A 233 -15.15 -9.18 -17.45
C GLY A 233 -15.36 -10.03 -16.20
N LYS A 234 -14.75 -9.65 -15.06
CA LYS A 234 -14.94 -10.33 -13.78
C LYS A 234 -16.42 -10.44 -13.38
N VAL A 235 -17.15 -9.32 -13.43
CA VAL A 235 -18.56 -9.25 -13.05
C VAL A 235 -19.41 -10.17 -13.93
N VAL A 236 -19.18 -10.15 -15.23
CA VAL A 236 -19.93 -10.94 -16.21
C VAL A 236 -19.67 -12.44 -16.07
N PHE A 237 -18.39 -12.84 -16.05
CA PHE A 237 -18.01 -14.25 -16.11
C PHE A 237 -18.05 -14.95 -14.75
N TRP A 238 -17.72 -14.26 -13.66
CA TRP A 238 -17.66 -14.87 -12.33
C TRP A 238 -18.81 -14.42 -11.43
N ASP A 239 -19.00 -13.12 -11.21
CA ASP A 239 -19.92 -12.68 -10.15
C ASP A 239 -21.38 -13.00 -10.51
N LEU A 240 -21.80 -12.66 -11.72
CA LEU A 240 -23.15 -12.93 -12.22
C LEU A 240 -23.42 -14.42 -12.45
N SER A 241 -22.37 -15.25 -12.61
CA SER A 241 -22.51 -16.71 -12.80
C SER A 241 -23.08 -17.43 -11.58
N SER A 242 -23.13 -16.76 -10.43
CA SER A 242 -23.72 -17.29 -9.19
C SER A 242 -25.19 -16.88 -8.98
N PHE A 243 -25.68 -15.89 -9.75
CA PHE A 243 -27.05 -15.38 -9.67
C PHE A 243 -27.98 -16.10 -10.65
N SER A 244 -29.30 -16.05 -10.37
CA SER A 244 -30.31 -16.64 -11.25
C SER A 244 -30.43 -15.88 -12.58
N LEU A 245 -30.95 -16.58 -13.59
CA LEU A 245 -31.04 -16.10 -14.97
C LEU A 245 -31.66 -14.69 -15.11
N PRO A 246 -32.76 -14.33 -14.41
CA PRO A 246 -33.35 -12.99 -14.52
C PRO A 246 -32.38 -11.86 -14.13
N TYR A 247 -31.60 -12.04 -13.06
CA TYR A 247 -30.63 -11.04 -12.61
C TYR A 247 -29.50 -10.85 -13.62
N ARG A 248 -29.05 -11.94 -14.27
CA ARG A 248 -28.04 -11.85 -15.34
C ARG A 248 -28.55 -11.04 -16.52
N MET A 249 -29.76 -11.34 -16.98
CA MET A 249 -30.38 -10.62 -18.10
C MET A 249 -30.53 -9.12 -17.80
N LEU A 250 -31.01 -8.77 -16.60
CA LEU A 250 -31.13 -7.37 -16.16
C LEU A 250 -29.77 -6.68 -16.07
N ALA A 251 -28.74 -7.35 -15.56
CA ALA A 251 -27.39 -6.79 -15.47
C ALA A 251 -26.77 -6.53 -16.86
N PHE A 252 -26.94 -7.45 -17.82
CA PHE A 252 -26.51 -7.24 -19.21
C PHE A 252 -27.27 -6.11 -19.89
N LEU A 253 -28.58 -6.01 -19.66
CA LEU A 253 -29.39 -4.91 -20.18
C LEU A 253 -28.92 -3.56 -19.61
N ALA A 254 -28.69 -3.48 -18.29
CA ALA A 254 -28.18 -2.28 -17.64
C ALA A 254 -26.80 -1.89 -18.19
N LEU A 255 -25.90 -2.87 -18.39
CA LEU A 255 -24.59 -2.65 -19.00
C LEU A 255 -24.71 -2.14 -20.44
N ALA A 256 -25.60 -2.74 -21.24
CA ALA A 256 -25.83 -2.30 -22.62
C ALA A 256 -26.32 -0.84 -22.66
N VAL A 257 -27.30 -0.48 -21.82
CA VAL A 257 -27.80 0.90 -21.71
C VAL A 257 -26.69 1.86 -21.31
N LEU A 258 -25.86 1.51 -20.32
CA LEU A 258 -24.74 2.33 -19.88
C LEU A 258 -23.69 2.55 -20.99
N LEU A 259 -23.34 1.49 -21.73
CA LEU A 259 -22.39 1.58 -22.84
C LEU A 259 -22.95 2.42 -23.99
N THR A 260 -24.22 2.24 -24.35
CA THR A 260 -24.88 3.06 -25.36
C THR A 260 -24.95 4.53 -24.94
N ALA A 261 -25.29 4.82 -23.68
CA ALA A 261 -25.29 6.18 -23.16
C ALA A 261 -23.88 6.81 -23.20
N GLY A 262 -22.85 6.06 -22.81
CA GLY A 262 -21.45 6.49 -22.87
C GLY A 262 -21.00 6.78 -24.31
N ALA A 263 -21.31 5.88 -25.25
CA ALA A 263 -21.02 6.07 -26.67
C ALA A 263 -21.73 7.31 -27.24
N TYR A 264 -23.02 7.48 -26.91
CA TYR A 264 -23.82 8.64 -27.32
C TYR A 264 -23.25 9.96 -26.77
N LEU A 265 -22.89 10.01 -25.48
CA LEU A 265 -22.27 11.19 -24.87
C LEU A 265 -20.94 11.52 -25.54
N ASN A 266 -20.10 10.51 -25.81
CA ASN A 266 -18.82 10.72 -26.48
C ASN A 266 -19.00 11.31 -27.89
N LEU A 267 -19.94 10.78 -28.68
CA LEU A 267 -20.26 11.33 -30.00
C LEU A 267 -20.74 12.80 -29.89
N ARG A 268 -21.66 13.08 -28.97
CA ARG A 268 -22.20 14.43 -28.75
C ARG A 268 -21.13 15.44 -28.32
N PHE A 269 -20.16 15.04 -27.49
CA PHE A 269 -19.05 15.92 -27.11
C PHE A 269 -18.12 16.22 -28.29
N ARG A 270 -17.85 15.23 -29.16
CA ARG A 270 -17.04 15.43 -30.36
C ARG A 270 -17.70 16.40 -31.34
N GLU A 271 -19.01 16.28 -31.55
CA GLU A 271 -19.76 17.21 -32.42
C GLU A 271 -19.69 18.66 -31.92
N ARG A 272 -19.78 18.88 -30.60
CA ARG A 272 -19.66 20.22 -29.98
C ARG A 272 -18.27 20.83 -30.08
N LEU A 273 -17.22 20.01 -30.09
CA LEU A 273 -15.85 20.49 -30.28
C LEU A 273 -15.62 20.88 -31.74
N ALA A 274 -16.05 20.03 -32.69
CA ALA A 274 -15.91 20.31 -34.12
C ALA A 274 -16.66 21.59 -34.56
N THR A 275 -17.85 21.84 -34.01
CA THR A 275 -18.62 23.08 -34.29
C THR A 275 -18.00 24.33 -33.68
N ARG A 276 -17.24 24.22 -32.57
CA ARG A 276 -16.49 25.35 -31.99
C ARG A 276 -15.20 25.67 -32.73
N GLU A 277 -14.59 24.70 -33.39
CA GLU A 277 -13.38 24.90 -34.20
C GLU A 277 -13.71 25.48 -35.60
N ALA A 278 -14.94 25.30 -36.08
CA ALA A 278 -15.41 25.79 -37.38
C ALA A 278 -16.06 27.19 -37.34
N ALA A 279 -16.26 27.77 -36.14
CA ALA A 279 -16.86 29.09 -35.92
C ALA A 279 -15.79 30.09 -35.47
#